data_AF-A0A182IZ12-F1
#
_entry.id   AF-A0A182IZ12-F1
#
_cell.length_a   1.000
_cell.length_b   1.000
_cell.length_c   1.000
_cell.angle_alpha   90.00
_cell.angle_beta   90.00
_cell.angle_gamma   90.00
#
_symmetry.space_group_name_H-M   'P 1'
#
loop_
_entity.id
_entity.type
_entity.pdbx_description
1 polymer ?
#
loop_
_entity_poly.entity_id
_entity_poly.type
_entity_poly.pdbx_seq_one_letter_code
_entity_poly.pdbx_strand_id
1 'polypeptide(L)'
;MLLLLLRLLLLLLLLLLLRLLLLLLLLLLLLLLLLLLLLLLLLLQMLMLLLLLLLLLLLLLLLLLQMLLLLLLLLLLLMLLLLLLLQMLMLIMILMLLLLLLLLLLLLLLLLLLLLLLLLLLLLLLLTLLTLLLLLLLLTLLLLLRPLLLFTRCWCRKLRWFWWISLGPATVAVADAPDGTSPCACTLLDPAVGADAAAAIESTEGFAAIAGVGSAFMIGAGKIHGSME
;
A
#
# COMPACT_ATOMS: atom_id res chain seq x y z
N MET A 1 -79.14 -104.32 -55.56
CA MET A 1 -79.15 -103.72 -54.21
C MET A 1 -77.75 -103.69 -53.58
N LEU A 2 -77.03 -104.82 -53.51
CA LEU A 2 -75.68 -104.89 -52.92
C LEU A 2 -74.67 -103.88 -53.50
N LEU A 3 -74.64 -103.69 -54.83
CA LEU A 3 -73.74 -102.71 -55.46
C LEU A 3 -74.03 -101.25 -55.06
N LEU A 4 -75.29 -100.89 -54.83
CA LEU A 4 -75.65 -99.54 -54.38
C LEU A 4 -75.22 -99.31 -52.92
N LEU A 5 -75.40 -100.32 -52.06
CA LEU A 5 -74.98 -100.25 -50.65
C LEU A 5 -73.46 -100.15 -50.54
N LEU A 6 -72.71 -100.92 -51.34
CA LEU A 6 -71.24 -100.84 -51.40
C LEU A 6 -70.76 -99.45 -51.85
N ARG A 7 -71.37 -98.86 -52.90
CA ARG A 7 -71.02 -97.51 -53.36
C ARG A 7 -71.29 -96.46 -52.29
N LEU A 8 -72.42 -96.54 -51.58
CA LEU A 8 -72.76 -95.60 -50.52
C LEU A 8 -71.77 -95.71 -49.35
N LEU A 9 -71.40 -96.94 -48.95
CA LEU A 9 -70.40 -97.17 -47.91
C LEU A 9 -69.02 -96.62 -48.31
N LEU A 10 -68.61 -96.79 -49.57
CA LEU A 10 -67.35 -96.25 -50.08
C LEU A 10 -67.36 -94.71 -50.11
N LEU A 11 -68.48 -94.09 -50.52
CA LEU A 11 -68.63 -92.62 -50.47
C LEU A 11 -68.58 -92.09 -49.03
N LEU A 12 -69.22 -92.79 -48.08
CA LEU A 12 -69.20 -92.40 -46.67
C LEU A 12 -67.79 -92.52 -46.08
N LEU A 13 -67.06 -93.60 -46.41
CA LEU A 13 -65.65 -93.77 -46.01
C LEU A 13 -64.77 -92.66 -46.59
N LEU A 14 -64.95 -92.33 -47.88
CA LEU A 14 -64.22 -91.26 -48.55
C LEU A 14 -64.50 -89.89 -47.89
N LEU A 15 -65.76 -89.59 -47.57
CA LEU A 15 -66.16 -88.36 -46.90
C LEU A 15 -65.55 -88.27 -45.50
N LEU A 16 -65.56 -89.38 -44.74
CA LEU A 16 -64.94 -89.45 -43.42
C LEU A 16 -63.43 -89.23 -43.50
N LEU A 17 -62.75 -89.87 -44.47
CA LEU A 17 -61.32 -89.70 -44.70
C LEU A 17 -60.98 -88.27 -45.12
N LEU A 18 -61.77 -87.65 -46.00
CA LEU A 18 -61.60 -86.25 -46.40
C LEU A 18 -61.77 -85.31 -45.21
N ARG A 19 -62.78 -85.55 -44.36
CA ARG A 19 -63.00 -84.75 -43.14
C ARG A 19 -61.84 -84.90 -42.15
N LEU A 20 -61.32 -86.12 -41.97
CA LEU A 20 -60.15 -86.37 -41.13
C LEU A 20 -58.91 -85.65 -41.68
N LEU A 21 -58.68 -85.74 -42.99
CA LEU A 21 -57.58 -85.05 -43.66
C LEU A 21 -57.69 -83.52 -43.48
N LEU A 22 -58.89 -82.97 -43.62
CA LEU A 22 -59.14 -81.54 -43.41
C LEU A 22 -58.90 -81.13 -41.95
N LEU A 23 -59.31 -81.93 -40.98
CA LEU A 23 -59.01 -81.70 -39.57
C LEU A 23 -57.50 -81.76 -39.27
N LEU A 24 -56.79 -82.72 -39.86
CA LEU A 24 -55.34 -82.84 -39.74
C LEU A 24 -54.64 -81.61 -40.33
N LEU A 25 -55.07 -81.17 -41.52
CA LEU A 25 -54.54 -79.97 -42.17
C LEU A 25 -54.80 -78.71 -41.32
N LEU A 26 -56.01 -78.59 -40.76
CA LEU A 26 -56.37 -77.49 -39.87
C LEU A 26 -55.51 -77.49 -38.60
N LEU A 27 -55.29 -78.67 -38.00
CA LEU A 27 -54.43 -78.82 -36.82
C LEU A 27 -52.98 -78.45 -37.15
N LEU A 28 -52.46 -78.90 -38.29
CA LEU A 28 -51.12 -78.56 -38.77
C LEU A 28 -50.99 -77.05 -38.98
N LEU A 29 -51.99 -76.42 -39.61
CA LEU A 29 -52.03 -74.97 -39.82
C LEU A 29 -52.04 -74.22 -38.49
N LEU A 30 -52.84 -74.68 -37.52
CA LEU A 30 -52.90 -74.09 -36.17
C LEU A 30 -51.55 -74.23 -35.45
N LEU A 31 -50.91 -75.39 -35.55
CA LEU A 31 -49.58 -75.63 -34.98
C LEU A 31 -48.53 -74.71 -35.62
N LEU A 32 -48.56 -74.57 -36.95
CA LEU A 32 -47.67 -73.67 -37.68
C LEU A 32 -47.89 -72.21 -37.26
N LEU A 33 -49.14 -71.79 -37.11
CA LEU A 33 -49.50 -70.46 -36.64
C LEU A 33 -48.99 -70.22 -35.21
N LEU A 34 -49.16 -71.20 -34.32
CA LEU A 34 -48.66 -71.15 -32.95
C LEU A 34 -47.13 -71.05 -32.91
N LEU A 35 -46.44 -71.85 -33.73
CA LEU A 35 -44.99 -71.80 -33.85
C LEU A 35 -44.51 -70.44 -34.37
N LEU A 36 -45.19 -69.89 -35.38
CA LEU A 36 -44.89 -68.56 -35.92
C LEU A 36 -45.09 -67.48 -34.85
N LEU A 37 -46.18 -67.56 -34.07
CA LEU A 37 -46.44 -66.64 -32.96
C LEU A 37 -45.36 -66.73 -31.89
N LEU A 38 -44.93 -67.95 -31.52
CA LEU A 38 -43.86 -68.17 -30.57
C LEU A 38 -42.53 -67.59 -31.06
N LEU A 39 -42.20 -67.81 -32.34
CA LEU A 39 -41.00 -67.25 -32.97
C LEU A 39 -41.04 -65.72 -32.97
N LEU A 40 -42.18 -65.12 -33.30
CA LEU A 40 -42.38 -63.68 -33.28
C LEU A 40 -42.19 -63.11 -31.85
N LEU A 41 -42.74 -63.79 -30.85
CA LEU A 41 -42.59 -63.41 -29.44
C LEU A 41 -41.13 -63.49 -28.99
N LEU A 42 -40.41 -64.54 -29.38
CA LEU A 42 -38.99 -64.69 -29.08
C LEU A 42 -38.16 -63.60 -29.77
N LEU A 43 -38.46 -63.27 -31.03
CA LEU A 43 -37.80 -62.18 -31.74
C LEU A 43 -38.05 -60.83 -31.06
N LEU A 44 -39.29 -60.56 -30.63
CA LEU A 44 -39.64 -59.35 -29.89
C LEU A 44 -38.87 -59.27 -28.56
N GLN A 45 -38.77 -60.38 -27.83
CA GLN A 45 -38.01 -60.44 -26.58
C GLN A 45 -36.51 -60.14 -26.81
N MET A 46 -35.91 -60.73 -27.85
CA MET A 46 -34.52 -60.45 -28.23
C MET A 46 -34.32 -58.98 -28.63
N LEU A 47 -35.27 -58.40 -29.36
CA LEU A 47 -35.24 -56.97 -29.72
C LEU A 47 -35.32 -56.07 -28.47
N MET A 48 -36.20 -56.40 -27.53
CA MET A 48 -36.33 -55.66 -26.27
C MET A 48 -35.05 -55.75 -25.43
N LEU A 49 -34.41 -56.92 -25.36
CA LEU A 49 -33.12 -57.09 -24.69
C LEU A 49 -32.01 -56.29 -25.38
N LEU A 50 -31.97 -56.28 -26.71
CA LEU A 50 -31.01 -55.49 -27.48
C LEU A 50 -31.20 -53.99 -27.23
N LEU A 51 -32.45 -53.51 -27.22
CA LEU A 51 -32.80 -52.12 -26.90
C LEU A 51 -32.36 -51.76 -25.48
N LEU A 52 -32.61 -52.63 -24.50
CA LEU A 52 -32.19 -52.44 -23.12
C LEU A 52 -30.66 -52.35 -23.01
N LEU A 53 -29.93 -53.23 -23.70
CA LEU A 53 -28.47 -53.21 -23.74
C LEU A 53 -27.95 -51.92 -24.37
N LEU A 54 -28.55 -51.47 -25.46
CA LEU A 54 -28.20 -50.21 -26.11
C LEU A 54 -28.43 -49.01 -25.18
N LEU A 55 -29.55 -49.00 -24.46
CA LEU A 55 -29.86 -47.96 -23.47
C LEU A 55 -28.84 -47.95 -22.33
N LEU A 56 -28.46 -49.14 -21.83
CA LEU A 56 -27.44 -49.28 -20.79
C LEU A 56 -26.08 -48.76 -21.28
N LEU A 57 -25.69 -49.10 -22.52
CA LEU A 57 -24.46 -48.62 -23.12
C LEU A 57 -24.46 -47.09 -23.26
N LEU A 58 -25.58 -46.51 -23.70
CA LEU A 58 -25.74 -45.06 -23.80
C LEU A 58 -25.62 -44.38 -22.43
N LEU A 59 -26.24 -44.95 -21.39
CA LEU A 59 -26.14 -44.45 -20.02
C LEU A 59 -24.69 -44.50 -19.51
N LEU A 60 -23.98 -45.60 -19.77
CA LEU A 60 -22.57 -45.75 -19.40
C LEU A 60 -21.70 -44.70 -20.11
N LEU A 61 -21.93 -44.48 -21.41
CA LEU A 61 -21.22 -43.47 -22.18
C LEU A 61 -21.47 -42.06 -21.63
N LEU A 62 -22.72 -41.75 -21.27
CA LEU A 62 -23.09 -40.47 -20.68
C LEU A 62 -22.41 -40.26 -19.33
N LEU A 63 -22.36 -41.29 -18.49
CA LEU A 63 -21.67 -41.26 -17.20
C LEU A 63 -20.15 -41.03 -17.39
N LEU A 64 -19.54 -41.72 -18.36
CA LEU A 64 -18.13 -41.52 -18.69
C LEU A 64 -17.85 -40.09 -19.17
N LEU A 65 -18.71 -39.55 -20.04
CA LEU A 65 -18.62 -38.16 -20.50
C LEU A 65 -18.71 -37.18 -19.34
N GLN A 66 -19.64 -37.40 -18.40
CA GLN A 66 -19.80 -36.56 -17.21
C GLN A 66 -18.55 -36.59 -16.32
N MET A 67 -17.96 -37.78 -16.10
CA MET A 67 -16.71 -37.92 -15.35
C MET A 67 -15.55 -37.20 -16.04
N LEU A 68 -15.46 -37.29 -17.37
CA LEU A 68 -14.44 -36.60 -18.15
C LEU A 68 -14.61 -35.07 -18.09
N LEU A 69 -15.85 -34.58 -18.13
CA LEU A 69 -16.15 -33.15 -17.98
C LEU A 69 -15.77 -32.64 -16.58
N LEU A 70 -16.07 -33.42 -15.53
CA LEU A 70 -15.67 -33.09 -14.16
C LEU A 70 -14.14 -33.03 -14.03
N LEU A 71 -13.43 -34.00 -14.61
CA LEU A 71 -11.96 -34.02 -14.61
C LEU A 71 -11.40 -32.78 -15.34
N LEU A 72 -11.97 -32.41 -16.48
CA LEU A 72 -11.57 -31.22 -17.23
C LEU A 72 -11.82 -29.94 -16.42
N LEU A 73 -12.97 -29.85 -15.74
CA LEU A 73 -13.28 -28.73 -14.86
C LEU A 73 -12.30 -28.63 -13.69
N LEU A 74 -11.94 -29.76 -13.07
CA LEU A 74 -10.94 -29.81 -12.01
C LEU A 74 -9.56 -29.35 -12.50
N LEU A 75 -9.15 -29.80 -13.69
CA LEU A 75 -7.90 -29.37 -14.32
C LEU A 75 -7.91 -27.86 -14.58
N LEU A 76 -9.01 -27.32 -15.10
CA LEU A 76 -9.18 -25.89 -15.34
C LEU A 76 -9.08 -25.10 -14.03
N LEU A 77 -9.73 -25.57 -12.97
CA LEU A 77 -9.66 -24.96 -11.63
C LEU A 77 -8.23 -24.98 -11.10
N LEU A 78 -7.50 -26.09 -11.26
CA LEU A 78 -6.11 -26.21 -10.86
C LEU A 78 -5.22 -25.23 -11.63
N MET A 79 -5.40 -25.11 -12.94
CA MET A 79 -4.68 -24.13 -13.78
C MET A 79 -4.97 -22.70 -13.34
N LEU A 80 -6.23 -22.38 -13.02
CA LEU A 80 -6.61 -21.07 -12.50
C LEU A 80 -5.95 -20.77 -11.15
N LEU A 81 -5.95 -21.75 -10.23
CA LEU A 81 -5.30 -21.63 -8.93
C LEU A 81 -3.79 -21.40 -9.08
N LEU A 82 -3.13 -22.13 -9.98
CA LEU A 82 -1.71 -21.96 -10.30
C LEU A 82 -1.43 -20.55 -10.83
N LEU A 83 -2.28 -20.04 -11.73
CA LEU A 83 -2.15 -18.70 -12.28
C LEU A 83 -2.32 -17.63 -11.20
N LEU A 84 -3.28 -17.79 -10.29
CA LEU A 84 -3.49 -16.91 -9.16
C LEU A 84 -2.29 -16.93 -8.19
N LEU A 85 -1.73 -18.11 -7.92
CA LEU A 85 -0.52 -18.26 -7.11
C LEU A 85 0.67 -17.53 -7.76
N LEU A 86 0.85 -17.67 -9.07
CA LEU A 86 1.90 -16.99 -9.82
C LEU A 86 1.73 -15.47 -9.75
N GLN A 87 0.50 -14.97 -9.88
CA GLN A 87 0.20 -13.53 -9.75
C GLN A 87 0.54 -13.01 -8.35
N MET A 88 0.18 -13.75 -7.31
CA MET A 88 0.54 -13.41 -5.92
C MET A 88 2.06 -13.39 -5.71
N LEU A 89 2.79 -14.36 -6.28
CA LEU A 89 4.25 -14.40 -6.22
C LEU A 89 4.89 -13.18 -6.91
N MET A 90 4.40 -12.83 -8.10
CA MET A 90 4.86 -11.63 -8.83
C MET A 90 4.60 -10.36 -8.02
N LEU A 91 3.45 -10.25 -7.37
CA LEU A 91 3.12 -9.11 -6.52
C LEU A 91 4.05 -9.01 -5.30
N ILE A 92 4.35 -10.14 -4.65
CA ILE A 92 5.32 -10.18 -3.55
C ILE A 92 6.71 -9.75 -4.01
N MET A 93 7.15 -10.20 -5.19
CA MET A 93 8.44 -9.81 -5.77
C MET A 93 8.52 -8.30 -6.02
N ILE A 94 7.46 -7.71 -6.61
CA ILE A 94 7.37 -6.27 -6.84
C ILE A 94 7.38 -5.51 -5.51
N LEU A 95 6.66 -5.99 -4.49
CA LEU A 95 6.64 -5.38 -3.16
C LEU A 95 8.03 -5.40 -2.51
N MET A 96 8.73 -6.53 -2.58
CA MET A 96 10.11 -6.65 -2.09
C MET A 96 11.06 -5.71 -2.81
N LEU A 97 10.93 -5.58 -4.13
CA LEU A 97 11.71 -4.63 -4.92
C LEU A 97 11.44 -3.19 -4.51
N LEU A 98 10.17 -2.82 -4.32
CA LEU A 98 9.76 -1.50 -3.86
C LEU A 98 10.31 -1.19 -2.46
N LEU A 99 10.25 -2.15 -1.55
CA LEU A 99 10.81 -2.03 -0.21
C LEU A 99 12.34 -1.81 -0.26
N LEU A 100 13.04 -2.57 -1.10
CA LEU A 100 14.48 -2.41 -1.31
C LEU A 100 14.81 -1.02 -1.88
N LEU A 101 14.03 -0.54 -2.84
CA LEU A 101 14.18 0.79 -3.42
C LEU A 101 13.96 1.89 -2.36
N LEU A 102 12.93 1.74 -1.53
CA LEU A 102 12.65 2.66 -0.43
C LEU A 102 13.80 2.69 0.58
N LEU A 103 14.33 1.52 0.94
CA LEU A 103 15.49 1.40 1.82
C LEU A 103 16.72 2.09 1.22
N LEU A 104 16.97 1.90 -0.07
CA LEU A 104 18.06 2.55 -0.79
C LEU A 104 17.90 4.07 -0.79
N LEU A 105 16.67 4.56 -1.03
CA LEU A 105 16.36 5.99 -0.99
C LEU A 105 16.59 6.58 0.41
N LEU A 106 16.16 5.87 1.46
CA LEU A 106 16.39 6.26 2.84
C LEU A 106 17.88 6.32 3.17
N LEU A 107 18.66 5.32 2.74
CA LEU A 107 20.11 5.30 2.91
C LEU A 107 20.78 6.47 2.19
N LEU A 108 20.34 6.78 0.97
CA LEU A 108 20.83 7.93 0.21
C LEU A 108 20.52 9.25 0.93
N LEU A 109 19.30 9.40 1.46
CA LEU A 109 18.91 10.57 2.24
C LEU A 109 19.75 10.71 3.50
N LEU A 110 20.00 9.60 4.22
CA LEU A 110 20.84 9.59 5.41
C LEU A 110 22.28 9.99 5.07
N LEU A 111 22.83 9.48 3.96
CA LEU A 111 24.15 9.84 3.47
C LEU A 111 24.23 11.34 3.12
N LEU A 112 23.20 11.87 2.45
CA LEU A 112 23.10 13.30 2.13
C LEU A 112 23.05 14.15 3.41
N LEU A 113 22.26 13.74 4.40
CA LEU A 113 22.17 14.41 5.69
C LEU A 113 23.52 14.40 6.41
N LEU A 114 24.22 13.27 6.41
CA LEU A 114 25.56 13.14 6.99
C LEU A 114 26.56 14.05 6.28
N LEU A 115 26.51 14.12 4.95
CA LEU A 115 27.35 15.00 4.15
C LEU A 115 27.07 16.48 4.48
N LEU A 116 25.79 16.86 4.60
CA LEU A 116 25.38 18.20 4.98
C LEU A 116 25.88 18.55 6.39
N LEU A 117 25.76 17.63 7.34
CA LEU A 117 26.26 17.80 8.70
C LEU A 117 27.79 17.98 8.71
N LEU A 118 28.50 17.19 7.92
CA LEU A 118 29.96 17.31 7.76
C LEU A 118 30.34 18.68 7.17
N LEU A 119 29.61 19.13 6.15
CA LEU A 119 29.83 20.45 5.54
C LEU A 119 29.57 21.58 6.55
N LEU A 120 28.51 21.48 7.35
CA LEU A 120 28.19 22.44 8.40
C LEU A 120 29.30 22.47 9.47
N LEU A 121 29.79 21.30 9.88
CA LEU A 121 30.91 21.19 10.82
C LEU A 121 32.18 21.84 10.26
N LEU A 122 32.48 21.59 8.98
CA LEU A 122 33.62 22.21 8.28
C LEU A 122 33.48 23.72 8.21
N LEU A 123 32.29 24.24 7.91
CA LEU A 123 32.00 25.67 7.89
C LEU A 123 32.18 26.29 9.29
N LEU A 124 31.67 25.63 10.33
CA LEU A 124 31.85 26.05 11.72
C LEU A 124 33.34 26.08 12.08
N LEU A 125 34.09 25.04 11.73
CA LEU A 125 35.54 24.98 11.94
C LEU A 125 36.24 26.15 11.23
N LEU A 126 35.91 26.41 9.97
CA LEU A 126 36.46 27.54 9.21
C LEU A 126 36.14 28.89 9.88
N LEU A 127 34.91 29.06 10.35
CA LEU A 127 34.51 30.27 11.07
C LEU A 127 35.30 30.41 12.37
N THR A 128 35.46 29.35 13.16
CA THR A 128 36.27 29.39 14.39
C THR A 128 37.72 29.75 14.09
N LEU A 129 38.32 29.17 13.04
CA LEU A 129 39.67 29.51 12.59
C LEU A 129 39.78 30.98 12.19
N LEU A 130 38.80 31.50 11.44
CA LEU A 130 38.76 32.91 11.03
C LEU A 130 38.66 33.84 12.25
N THR A 131 37.80 33.51 13.22
CA THR A 131 37.68 34.30 14.46
C THR A 131 38.97 34.29 15.28
N LEU A 132 39.65 33.15 15.36
CA LEU A 132 40.95 33.02 16.02
C LEU A 132 42.02 33.86 15.30
N LEU A 133 42.05 33.83 13.97
CA LEU A 133 42.96 34.64 13.16
C LEU A 133 42.71 36.14 13.37
N LEU A 134 41.45 36.57 13.38
CA LEU A 134 41.07 37.95 13.65
C LEU A 134 41.48 38.39 15.07
N LEU A 135 41.28 37.53 16.07
CA LEU A 135 41.70 37.78 17.45
C LEU A 135 43.22 37.92 17.53
N LEU A 136 43.97 37.04 16.87
CA LEU A 136 45.42 37.11 16.78
C LEU A 136 45.87 38.42 16.12
N LEU A 137 45.23 38.81 15.00
CA LEU A 137 45.50 40.07 14.32
C LEU A 137 45.25 41.26 15.25
N LEU A 138 44.11 41.29 15.94
CA LEU A 138 43.78 42.35 16.91
C LEU A 138 44.80 42.42 18.04
N LEU A 139 45.22 41.26 18.57
CA LEU A 139 46.25 41.18 19.60
C LEU A 139 47.59 41.72 19.09
N THR A 140 48.01 41.35 17.87
CA THR A 140 49.24 41.88 17.27
C THR A 140 49.16 43.39 17.03
N LEU A 141 48.01 43.90 16.59
CA LEU A 141 47.78 45.34 16.42
C LEU A 141 47.86 46.07 17.77
N LEU A 142 47.23 45.53 18.82
CA LEU A 142 47.29 46.09 20.18
C LEU A 142 48.74 46.12 20.70
N LEU A 143 49.49 45.05 20.45
CA LEU A 143 50.89 44.93 20.83
C LEU A 143 51.77 45.94 20.08
N LEU A 144 51.46 46.23 18.81
CA LEU A 144 52.12 47.26 18.00
C LEU A 144 51.71 48.69 18.39
N LEU A 145 50.47 48.90 18.80
CA LEU A 145 49.97 50.20 19.27
C LEU A 145 50.60 50.59 20.61
N ARG A 146 50.93 49.61 21.46
CA ARG A 146 51.51 49.84 22.78
C ARG A 146 52.81 50.68 22.75
N PRO A 147 53.86 50.35 21.96
CA PRO A 147 55.05 51.18 21.85
C PRO A 147 54.74 52.56 21.26
N LEU A 148 53.80 52.67 20.31
CA LEU A 148 53.32 53.94 19.77
C LEU A 148 52.68 54.82 20.85
N LEU A 149 51.82 54.26 21.70
CA LEU A 149 51.20 54.97 22.83
C LEU A 149 52.22 55.37 23.89
N LEU A 150 53.25 54.55 24.13
CA LEU A 150 54.36 54.91 25.02
C LEU A 150 55.16 56.07 24.43
N PHE A 151 55.42 56.04 23.12
CA PHE A 151 56.14 57.09 22.41
C PHE A 151 55.38 58.42 22.47
N THR A 152 54.07 58.43 22.18
CA THR A 152 53.25 59.64 22.26
C THR A 152 53.21 60.20 23.67
N ARG A 153 53.05 59.37 24.71
CA ARG A 153 53.12 59.83 26.12
C ARG A 153 54.48 60.44 26.47
N CYS A 154 55.58 59.84 26.02
CA CYS A 154 56.93 60.40 26.22
C CYS A 154 57.08 61.76 25.51
N TRP A 155 56.56 61.88 24.29
CA TRP A 155 56.60 63.12 23.53
C TRP A 155 55.74 64.21 24.17
N CYS A 156 54.51 63.89 24.60
CA CYS A 156 53.66 64.81 25.35
C CYS A 156 54.32 65.27 26.66
N ARG A 157 55.02 64.39 27.37
CA ARG A 157 55.80 64.80 28.55
C ARG A 157 56.90 65.79 28.19
N LYS A 158 57.68 65.55 27.13
CA LYS A 158 58.69 66.50 26.66
C LYS A 158 58.09 67.84 26.26
N LEU A 159 56.98 67.84 25.52
CA LEU A 159 56.30 69.07 25.11
C LEU A 159 55.71 69.84 26.30
N ARG A 160 55.17 69.13 27.30
CA ARG A 160 54.68 69.75 28.54
C ARG A 160 55.82 70.39 29.34
N TRP A 161 56.96 69.72 29.44
CA TRP A 161 58.18 70.30 30.02
C TRP A 161 58.62 71.56 29.28
N PHE A 162 58.59 71.53 27.95
CA PHE A 162 58.93 72.68 27.10
C PHE A 162 57.96 73.86 27.33
N TRP A 163 56.65 73.59 27.39
CA TRP A 163 55.63 74.60 27.70
C TRP A 163 55.75 75.16 29.12
N TRP A 164 56.10 74.34 30.10
CA TRP A 164 56.29 74.79 31.49
C TRP A 164 57.51 75.70 31.63
N ILE A 165 58.55 75.49 30.81
CA ILE A 165 59.71 76.39 30.72
C ILE A 165 59.35 77.70 29.99
N SER A 166 58.43 77.68 29.03
CA SER A 166 57.98 78.88 28.32
C SER A 166 56.93 79.74 29.06
N LEU A 167 56.11 79.16 29.96
CA LEU A 167 55.30 79.91 30.92
C LEU A 167 56.07 80.09 32.22
N GLY A 168 57.04 81.00 32.23
CA GLY A 168 57.72 81.43 33.44
C GLY A 168 56.75 82.05 34.46
N PRO A 169 57.13 82.09 35.75
CA PRO A 169 56.27 82.56 36.82
C PRO A 169 55.91 84.04 36.61
N ALA A 170 54.66 84.31 36.24
CA ALA A 170 54.04 85.59 36.55
C ALA A 170 53.90 85.65 38.08
N THR A 171 54.83 86.34 38.73
CA THR A 171 54.72 86.73 40.13
C THR A 171 53.46 87.59 40.28
N VAL A 172 52.37 87.02 40.81
CA VAL A 172 51.22 87.81 41.24
C VAL A 172 51.63 88.56 42.50
N ALA A 173 51.81 89.87 42.37
CA ALA A 173 51.81 90.80 43.48
C ALA A 173 50.38 91.30 43.71
N VAL A 174 49.79 90.82 44.82
CA VAL A 174 49.07 91.56 45.89
C VAL A 174 47.80 92.40 45.58
N ALA A 175 46.79 92.17 46.45
CA ALA A 175 45.69 93.05 46.93
C ALA A 175 44.54 93.38 45.95
N ASP A 176 43.27 93.55 46.34
CA ASP A 176 42.58 93.60 47.63
C ASP A 176 41.05 93.43 47.38
N ALA A 177 40.34 92.84 48.36
CA ALA A 177 38.93 93.06 48.72
C ALA A 177 37.79 92.83 47.69
N PRO A 178 36.50 92.88 48.09
CA PRO A 178 35.89 92.67 49.40
C PRO A 178 34.80 91.58 49.38
N ASP A 179 34.36 91.24 50.59
CA ASP A 179 32.98 90.99 51.01
C ASP A 179 31.92 90.64 49.96
N GLY A 180 31.14 89.62 50.27
CA GLY A 180 29.75 89.67 49.87
C GLY A 180 29.09 88.33 49.72
N THR A 181 28.53 87.87 50.84
CA THR A 181 27.15 87.38 50.89
C THR A 181 26.76 86.24 49.94
N SER A 182 26.64 85.05 50.53
CA SER A 182 25.38 84.32 50.73
C SER A 182 24.17 84.75 49.87
N PRO A 183 23.21 83.87 49.53
CA PRO A 183 22.82 82.74 50.37
C PRO A 183 22.31 81.52 49.58
N CYS A 184 21.96 80.49 50.36
CA CYS A 184 20.76 79.67 50.20
C CYS A 184 20.23 79.38 48.80
N ALA A 185 20.15 78.09 48.48
CA ALA A 185 18.89 77.38 48.26
C ALA A 185 19.28 75.97 47.79
N CYS A 186 18.89 74.92 48.51
CA CYS A 186 17.64 74.21 48.22
C CYS A 186 17.68 73.70 46.78
N THR A 187 17.55 72.43 46.46
CA THR A 187 16.72 71.36 47.04
C THR A 187 16.95 70.22 46.04
N LEU A 188 17.18 68.99 46.49
CA LEU A 188 16.08 68.04 46.60
C LEU A 188 15.29 67.99 45.29
N LEU A 189 15.55 66.94 44.50
CA LEU A 189 14.56 66.22 43.70
C LEU A 189 15.25 64.97 43.15
N ASP A 190 15.09 63.87 43.87
CA ASP A 190 14.74 62.61 43.21
C ASP A 190 13.52 62.90 42.31
N PRO A 191 13.51 62.33 41.11
CA PRO A 191 12.37 61.52 40.71
C PRO A 191 12.93 60.12 40.41
N ALA A 192 12.70 59.09 41.23
CA ALA A 192 11.41 58.49 41.50
C ALA A 192 10.45 58.61 40.31
N VAL A 193 9.94 57.45 39.91
CA VAL A 193 8.77 57.34 39.03
C VAL A 193 9.19 57.64 37.59
N GLY A 194 9.48 56.60 36.82
CA GLY A 194 8.44 55.62 36.55
C GLY A 194 7.54 56.23 35.51
N ALA A 195 7.60 55.67 34.33
CA ALA A 195 6.42 55.56 33.52
C ALA A 195 6.81 54.44 32.57
N ASP A 196 6.34 53.23 32.87
CA ASP A 196 4.94 52.94 32.60
C ASP A 196 4.64 53.39 31.18
N ALA A 197 4.97 52.54 30.25
CA ALA A 197 3.88 52.09 29.44
C ALA A 197 4.12 50.60 29.27
N ALA A 198 3.48 49.87 30.17
CA ALA A 198 2.14 49.40 29.89
C ALA A 198 2.31 48.24 28.93
N ALA A 199 2.21 47.07 29.53
CA ALA A 199 0.96 46.34 29.38
C ALA A 199 1.10 45.46 28.14
N ALA A 200 0.48 44.34 28.05
CA ALA A 200 -0.46 43.69 28.92
C ALA A 200 0.11 42.27 29.02
N ILE A 201 -0.06 41.56 30.13
CA ILE A 201 -1.30 40.83 30.41
C ILE A 201 -1.73 40.03 29.17
N GLU A 202 -2.13 38.83 29.52
CA GLU A 202 -2.77 37.87 28.66
C GLU A 202 -1.73 37.00 27.97
N SER A 203 -1.38 35.89 28.63
CA SER A 203 -2.27 34.72 28.72
C SER A 203 -2.59 34.19 27.35
N THR A 204 -3.10 32.98 27.40
CA THR A 204 -3.91 32.42 26.35
C THR A 204 -3.08 32.18 25.10
N GLU A 205 -2.57 30.97 25.04
CA GLU A 205 -3.36 29.95 24.36
C GLU A 205 -3.45 30.28 22.89
N GLY A 206 -3.02 29.28 22.16
CA GLY A 206 -3.65 29.07 20.90
C GLY A 206 -2.84 29.67 19.78
N PHE A 207 -2.65 28.83 18.79
CA PHE A 207 -3.67 28.75 17.76
C PHE A 207 -3.33 29.87 16.76
N ALA A 208 -3.12 29.56 15.52
CA ALA A 208 -3.32 28.32 14.84
C ALA A 208 -2.69 28.55 13.49
N ALA A 209 -2.54 27.42 12.82
CA ALA A 209 -2.81 27.39 11.41
C ALA A 209 -1.70 28.15 10.63
N ILE A 210 -1.55 27.97 9.35
CA ILE A 210 -2.56 27.73 8.34
C ILE A 210 -1.84 26.78 7.40
N ALA A 211 -2.36 25.56 7.38
CA ALA A 211 -3.24 25.16 6.30
C ALA A 211 -2.46 25.12 4.98
N GLY A 212 -2.21 23.90 4.59
CA GLY A 212 -1.92 23.54 3.23
C GLY A 212 -2.30 22.08 3.16
N VAL A 213 -3.59 21.78 3.17
CA VAL A 213 -4.25 21.36 1.92
C VAL A 213 -3.54 20.09 1.45
N GLY A 214 -3.99 18.91 1.83
CA GLY A 214 -5.37 18.53 2.02
C GLY A 214 -5.54 17.17 1.38
N SER A 215 -6.78 16.68 1.47
CA SER A 215 -7.31 15.54 0.74
C SER A 215 -6.65 14.20 1.12
N ALA A 216 -7.35 13.11 1.29
CA ALA A 216 -8.73 12.74 1.04
C ALA A 216 -8.94 11.55 2.01
N PHE A 217 -10.03 11.48 2.75
CA PHE A 217 -11.26 10.95 2.18
C PHE A 217 -11.02 9.62 1.48
N MET A 218 -11.37 8.53 2.17
CA MET A 218 -12.05 7.33 1.64
C MET A 218 -12.36 6.49 2.89
N ILE A 219 -13.49 6.78 3.52
CA ILE A 219 -14.69 5.96 3.35
C ILE A 219 -14.38 4.50 3.73
N GLY A 220 -14.37 4.24 5.04
CA GLY A 220 -14.64 2.91 5.58
C GLY A 220 -16.15 2.66 5.60
N ALA A 221 -16.79 2.64 4.42
CA ALA A 221 -18.12 2.08 4.25
C ALA A 221 -17.97 0.63 3.80
N GLY A 222 -17.64 -0.24 4.75
CA GLY A 222 -17.70 -1.70 4.60
C GLY A 222 -18.99 -2.25 5.17
N LYS A 223 -20.14 -1.79 4.66
CA LYS A 223 -21.39 -2.55 4.71
C LYS A 223 -21.28 -3.61 3.62
N ILE A 224 -21.54 -4.87 3.94
CA ILE A 224 -22.18 -5.95 3.17
C ILE A 224 -21.92 -7.24 3.98
N HIS A 225 -22.87 -7.67 4.81
CA HIS A 225 -23.84 -8.73 4.50
C HIS A 225 -23.20 -10.06 4.05
N GLY A 226 -23.36 -11.09 4.87
CA GLY A 226 -23.05 -12.47 4.52
C GLY A 226 -23.28 -13.46 5.66
N SER A 227 -24.50 -13.54 6.19
CA SER A 227 -24.97 -14.76 6.86
C SER A 227 -26.18 -15.24 6.09
N MET A 228 -25.92 -16.14 5.15
CA MET A 228 -26.92 -17.05 4.61
C MET A 228 -27.12 -18.16 5.64
N GLU A 229 -28.29 -18.16 6.26
CA GLU A 229 -29.10 -19.36 6.50
C GLU A 229 -30.47 -19.12 5.85
#